data_AF-A0A2S2PTS6-F1
#
_entry.id   AF-A0A2S2PTS6-F1
#
_cell.length_a   1.000
_cell.length_b   1.000
_cell.length_c   1.000
_cell.angle_alpha   90.00
_cell.angle_beta   90.00
_cell.angle_gamma   90.00
#
_symmetry.space_group_name_H-M   'P 1'
#
loop_
_entity.id
_entity.type
_entity.pdbx_description
1 polymer ?
#
loop_
_entity_poly.entity_id
_entity_poly.type
_entity_poly.pdbx_seq_one_letter_code
_entity_poly.pdbx_strand_id
1 'polypeptide(L)'
;MESGSINVVKYLLYIFNVIYGITGVALIVIGIIVIVDLGRFSNYLNASIIAPPILFIILGICIIISSIFGFYCINKQNFNLSIMFTLILLAVLVIEVLLSIMSSVSKENFNNDLRFSLKTSMGKYSFDETHRQSWSTVQRK
;
A
#
# COMPACT_ATOMS: atom_id res chain seq x y z
N MET A 1 -8.92 -37.25 -18.79
CA MET A 1 -7.82 -36.64 -18.01
C MET A 1 -7.93 -35.11 -17.91
N GLU A 2 -8.92 -34.48 -18.55
CA GLU A 2 -9.03 -33.01 -18.64
C GLU A 2 -9.66 -32.32 -17.41
N SER A 3 -10.36 -33.07 -16.55
CA SER A 3 -11.03 -32.53 -15.36
C SER A 3 -10.08 -32.29 -14.17
N GLY A 4 -8.92 -32.96 -14.11
CA GLY A 4 -7.97 -32.81 -13.01
C GLY A 4 -7.23 -31.47 -13.02
N SER A 5 -6.73 -31.05 -14.19
CA SER A 5 -5.92 -29.83 -14.33
C SER A 5 -6.71 -28.55 -14.04
N ILE A 6 -7.99 -28.51 -14.41
CA ILE A 6 -8.87 -27.36 -14.19
C ILE A 6 -9.10 -27.13 -12.69
N ASN A 7 -9.18 -28.20 -11.90
CA ASN A 7 -9.37 -28.11 -10.45
C ASN A 7 -8.11 -27.61 -9.73
N VAL A 8 -6.92 -28.01 -10.18
CA VAL A 8 -5.63 -27.53 -9.63
C VAL A 8 -5.49 -26.03 -9.85
N VAL A 9 -5.80 -25.54 -11.06
CA VAL A 9 -5.72 -24.10 -11.38
C VAL A 9 -6.70 -23.28 -10.53
N LYS A 10 -7.95 -23.76 -10.35
CA LYS A 10 -8.93 -23.10 -9.48
C LYS A 10 -8.46 -23.00 -8.03
N TYR A 11 -7.87 -24.07 -7.50
CA TYR A 11 -7.36 -24.09 -6.14
C TYR A 11 -6.17 -23.14 -5.96
N LEU A 12 -5.24 -23.11 -6.93
CA LEU A 12 -4.11 -22.19 -6.94
C LEU A 12 -4.57 -20.73 -6.98
N LEU A 13 -5.54 -20.40 -7.84
CA LEU A 13 -6.14 -19.07 -7.93
C LEU A 13 -6.82 -18.67 -6.62
N TYR A 14 -7.50 -19.60 -5.96
CA TYR A 14 -8.14 -19.34 -4.68
C TYR A 14 -7.10 -18.96 -3.62
N ILE A 15 -6.02 -19.73 -3.49
CA ILE A 15 -4.92 -19.43 -2.54
C ILE A 15 -4.28 -18.09 -2.88
N PHE A 16 -3.95 -17.85 -4.15
CA PHE A 16 -3.32 -16.61 -4.57
C PHE A 16 -4.20 -15.40 -4.24
N ASN A 17 -5.52 -15.53 -4.46
CA ASN A 17 -6.47 -14.47 -4.17
C ASN A 17 -6.65 -14.20 -2.66
N VAL A 18 -6.51 -15.22 -1.81
CA VAL A 18 -6.45 -15.06 -0.34
C VAL A 18 -5.19 -14.29 0.05
N ILE A 19 -4.02 -14.68 -0.47
CA ILE A 19 -2.75 -14.01 -0.18
C ILE A 19 -2.81 -12.55 -0.63
N TYR A 20 -3.35 -12.28 -1.82
CA TYR A 20 -3.56 -10.94 -2.34
C TYR A 20 -4.52 -10.12 -1.46
N GLY A 21 -5.59 -10.72 -0.93
CA GLY A 21 -6.45 -10.06 0.05
C GLY A 21 -5.71 -9.66 1.34
N ILE A 22 -4.83 -10.55 1.84
CA ILE A 22 -4.02 -10.30 3.04
C ILE A 22 -3.04 -9.12 2.81
N THR A 23 -2.43 -9.01 1.63
CA THR A 23 -1.56 -7.86 1.33
C THR A 23 -2.33 -6.54 1.31
N GLY A 24 -3.59 -6.54 0.83
CA GLY A 24 -4.47 -5.38 0.91
C GLY A 24 -4.73 -4.92 2.35
N VAL A 25 -5.00 -5.85 3.27
CA VAL A 25 -5.15 -5.54 4.70
C VAL A 25 -3.84 -5.00 5.27
N ALA A 26 -2.70 -5.60 4.94
CA ALA A 26 -1.39 -5.14 5.40
C ALA A 26 -1.09 -3.71 4.95
N LEU A 27 -1.40 -3.35 3.70
CA LEU A 27 -1.22 -1.98 3.19
C LEU A 27 -2.07 -0.96 3.92
N ILE A 28 -3.32 -1.29 4.27
CA ILE A 28 -4.18 -0.41 5.06
C ILE A 28 -3.57 -0.19 6.45
N VAL A 29 -3.13 -1.27 7.12
CA VAL A 29 -2.50 -1.17 8.45
C VAL A 29 -1.25 -0.30 8.40
N ILE A 30 -0.37 -0.52 7.42
CA ILE A 30 0.84 0.30 7.23
C ILE A 30 0.47 1.76 6.98
N GLY A 31 -0.49 2.04 6.10
CA GLY A 31 -0.96 3.39 5.83
C GLY A 31 -1.49 4.09 7.08
N ILE A 32 -2.28 3.40 7.90
CA ILE A 32 -2.80 3.93 9.18
C ILE A 32 -1.65 4.23 10.15
N ILE A 33 -0.71 3.30 10.34
CA ILE A 33 0.44 3.50 11.25
C ILE A 33 1.22 4.75 10.83
N VAL A 34 1.53 4.90 9.55
CA VAL A 34 2.29 6.05 9.05
C VAL A 34 1.49 7.36 9.18
N ILE A 35 0.17 7.36 8.94
CA ILE A 35 -0.67 8.54 9.18
C ILE A 35 -0.70 8.92 10.65
N VAL A 36 -0.79 7.96 11.57
CA VAL A 36 -0.80 8.23 13.01
C VAL A 36 0.53 8.85 13.44
N ASP A 37 1.66 8.34 12.93
CA ASP A 37 2.98 8.89 13.23
C ASP A 37 3.16 10.31 12.63
N LEU A 38 2.71 10.54 11.40
CA LEU A 38 2.76 11.85 10.74
C LEU A 38 1.76 12.86 11.32
N GLY A 39 0.60 12.41 11.78
CA GLY A 39 -0.46 13.25 12.35
C GLY A 39 0.01 14.02 13.59
N ARG A 40 1.01 13.50 14.31
CA ARG A 40 1.67 14.19 15.43
C ARG A 40 2.47 15.42 15.00
N PHE A 41 2.75 15.56 13.71
CA PHE A 41 3.44 16.69 13.09
C PHE A 41 2.56 17.42 12.06
N SER A 42 1.24 17.18 12.04
CA SER A 42 0.31 17.67 11.00
C SER A 42 0.35 19.18 10.78
N ASN A 43 0.72 19.96 11.81
CA ASN A 43 0.85 21.42 11.72
C ASN A 43 2.08 21.88 10.92
N TYR A 44 3.00 20.97 10.57
CA TYR A 44 4.30 21.30 9.99
C TYR A 44 4.69 20.46 8.76
N LEU A 45 3.84 19.51 8.37
CA LEU A 45 4.09 18.63 7.22
C LEU A 45 3.37 19.16 5.98
N ASN A 46 4.13 19.35 4.90
CA ASN A 46 3.56 19.65 3.59
C ASN A 46 2.67 18.48 3.12
N ALA A 47 1.59 18.79 2.39
CA ALA A 47 0.64 17.80 1.86
C ALA A 47 1.31 16.66 1.08
N SER A 48 2.49 16.91 0.50
CA SER A 48 3.31 15.92 -0.22
C SER A 48 3.77 14.74 0.65
N ILE A 49 3.90 14.92 1.97
CA ILE A 49 4.35 13.86 2.90
C ILE A 49 3.18 13.01 3.40
N ILE A 50 1.98 13.59 3.45
CA ILE A 50 0.76 12.91 3.91
C ILE A 50 0.10 12.14 2.75
N ALA A 51 0.40 12.48 1.49
CA ALA A 51 -0.17 11.83 0.32
C ALA A 51 0.17 10.32 0.17
N PRO A 52 1.42 9.85 0.35
CA PRO A 52 1.76 8.44 0.16
C PRO A 52 1.02 7.47 1.11
N PRO A 53 0.89 7.74 2.42
CA PRO A 53 0.11 6.88 3.32
C PRO A 53 -1.37 6.79 2.97
N ILE A 54 -1.98 7.89 2.52
CA ILE A 54 -3.37 7.91 2.05
C ILE A 54 -3.51 7.02 0.80
N LEU A 55 -2.55 7.09 -0.12
CA LEU A 55 -2.53 6.23 -1.30
C LEU A 55 -2.45 4.74 -0.92
N PHE A 56 -1.66 4.37 0.10
CA PHE A 56 -1.61 2.98 0.58
C PHE A 56 -2.95 2.47 1.10
N ILE A 57 -3.71 3.31 1.81
CA ILE A 57 -5.04 2.94 2.30
C ILE A 57 -6.02 2.74 1.12
N ILE A 58 -6.04 3.68 0.18
CA ILE A 58 -6.91 3.59 -1.02
C ILE A 58 -6.57 2.34 -1.83
N LEU A 59 -5.27 2.09 -2.06
CA LEU A 59 -4.80 0.91 -2.80
C LEU A 59 -5.22 -0.39 -2.09
N GLY A 60 -5.04 -0.46 -0.77
CA GLY A 60 -5.43 -1.63 0.02
C GLY A 60 -6.93 -1.93 -0.02
N ILE A 61 -7.79 -0.89 -0.03
CA ILE A 61 -9.24 -1.06 -0.21
C ILE A 61 -9.55 -1.64 -1.60
N CYS A 62 -8.94 -1.11 -2.65
CA CYS A 62 -9.11 -1.64 -4.02
C CYS A 62 -8.70 -3.11 -4.13
N ILE A 63 -7.60 -3.51 -3.47
CA ILE A 63 -7.12 -4.90 -3.43
C ILE A 63 -8.14 -5.82 -2.76
N ILE A 64 -8.73 -5.41 -1.64
CA ILE A 64 -9.76 -6.20 -0.94
C ILE A 64 -11.01 -6.36 -1.81
N ILE A 65 -11.47 -5.29 -2.48
CA ILE A 65 -12.61 -5.35 -3.40
C ILE A 65 -12.31 -6.30 -4.57
N SER A 66 -11.13 -6.18 -5.16
CA SER A 66 -10.66 -7.07 -6.24
C SER A 66 -10.60 -8.53 -5.77
N SER A 67 -10.16 -8.77 -4.53
CA SER A 67 -10.12 -10.12 -3.95
C SER A 67 -11.52 -10.72 -3.77
N ILE A 68 -12.50 -9.94 -3.29
CA ILE A 68 -13.91 -10.37 -3.21
C ILE A 68 -14.45 -10.73 -4.61
N PHE A 69 -14.14 -9.91 -5.61
CA PHE A 69 -14.52 -10.18 -7.00
C PHE A 69 -13.86 -11.46 -7.53
N GLY A 70 -12.60 -11.72 -7.16
CA GLY A 70 -11.90 -12.95 -7.51
C GLY A 70 -12.56 -14.22 -6.96
N PHE A 71 -13.04 -14.20 -5.70
CA PHE A 71 -13.80 -15.32 -5.16
C PHE A 71 -15.11 -15.54 -5.91
N TYR A 72 -15.80 -14.46 -6.30
CA TYR A 72 -17.00 -14.56 -7.13
C TYR A 72 -16.71 -15.18 -8.51
N CYS A 73 -15.62 -14.78 -9.17
CA CYS A 73 -15.20 -15.31 -10.46
C CYS A 73 -14.82 -16.79 -10.41
N ILE A 74 -14.14 -17.24 -9.35
CA ILE A 74 -13.72 -18.65 -9.17
C ILE A 74 -14.91 -19.56 -8.87
N ASN A 75 -15.88 -19.10 -8.08
CA ASN A 75 -17.06 -19.88 -7.70
C ASN A 75 -18.10 -19.99 -8.83
N LYS A 76 -18.06 -19.08 -9.82
CA LYS A 76 -18.92 -19.20 -11.01
C LYS A 76 -18.45 -20.41 -11.83
N GLN A 77 -19.36 -21.35 -12.12
CA GLN A 77 -19.07 -22.54 -12.94
C GLN A 77 -18.70 -22.24 -14.41
N ASN A 78 -18.68 -20.98 -14.81
CA ASN A 78 -18.30 -20.54 -16.14
C ASN A 78 -16.76 -20.49 -16.26
N PHE A 79 -16.17 -21.56 -16.81
CA PHE A 79 -14.73 -21.69 -17.03
C PHE A 79 -14.09 -20.47 -17.73
N ASN A 80 -14.79 -19.90 -18.71
CA ASN A 80 -14.31 -18.76 -19.47
C ASN A 80 -14.12 -17.48 -18.61
N LEU A 81 -14.96 -17.30 -17.59
CA LEU A 81 -14.89 -16.13 -16.69
C LEU A 81 -13.67 -16.22 -15.75
N SER A 82 -13.37 -17.41 -15.25
CA SER A 82 -12.22 -17.66 -14.39
C SER A 82 -10.89 -17.49 -15.15
N ILE A 83 -10.85 -17.87 -16.44
CA ILE A 83 -9.67 -17.67 -17.30
C ILE A 83 -9.41 -16.18 -17.56
N MET A 84 -10.45 -15.41 -17.88
CA MET A 84 -10.29 -13.97 -18.12
C MET A 84 -9.82 -13.25 -16.86
N PHE A 85 -10.36 -13.63 -15.69
CA PHE A 85 -9.88 -13.13 -14.41
C PHE A 85 -8.41 -13.48 -14.15
N THR A 86 -7.98 -14.70 -14.49
CA THR A 86 -6.59 -15.15 -14.34
C THR A 86 -5.63 -14.32 -15.20
N LEU A 87 -6.01 -14.01 -16.44
CA LEU A 87 -5.21 -13.17 -17.34
C LEU A 87 -5.10 -11.74 -16.81
N ILE A 88 -6.18 -11.18 -16.27
CA ILE A 88 -6.16 -9.85 -15.65
C ILE A 88 -5.25 -9.83 -14.42
N LEU A 89 -5.35 -10.84 -13.54
CA LEU A 89 -4.46 -10.95 -12.38
C LEU A 89 -3.00 -11.07 -12.77
N LEU A 90 -2.70 -11.87 -13.79
CA LEU A 90 -1.34 -12.02 -14.31
C LEU A 90 -0.80 -10.67 -14.83
N ALA A 91 -1.63 -9.91 -15.55
CA ALA A 91 -1.25 -8.58 -16.03
C ALA A 91 -1.00 -7.59 -14.89
N VAL A 92 -1.85 -7.60 -13.85
CA VAL A 92 -1.66 -6.76 -12.65
C VAL A 92 -0.35 -7.12 -11.94
N LEU A 93 -0.03 -8.41 -11.80
CA LEU A 93 1.21 -8.87 -11.18
C LEU A 93 2.45 -8.34 -11.91
N VAL A 94 2.44 -8.38 -13.25
CA VAL A 94 3.55 -7.81 -14.05
C VAL A 94 3.69 -6.31 -13.81
N ILE A 95 2.57 -5.58 -13.76
CA ILE A 95 2.57 -4.13 -13.48
C ILE A 95 3.10 -3.85 -12.07
N GLU A 96 2.70 -4.62 -11.06
CA GLU A 96 3.18 -4.46 -9.68
C GLU A 96 4.69 -4.67 -9.57
N VAL A 97 5.26 -5.67 -10.26
CA VAL A 97 6.71 -5.89 -10.29
C VAL A 97 7.43 -4.67 -10.89
N LEU A 98 6.91 -4.12 -12.00
CA LEU A 98 7.46 -2.91 -12.62
C LEU A 98 7.38 -1.70 -11.68
N LEU A 99 6.24 -1.49 -11.03
CA LEU A 99 6.05 -0.42 -10.05
C LEU A 99 6.99 -0.57 -8.84
N SER A 100 7.20 -1.80 -8.35
CA SER A 100 8.11 -2.08 -7.24
C SER A 100 9.56 -1.73 -7.58
N ILE A 101 9.98 -2.02 -8.82
CA ILE A 101 11.32 -1.65 -9.32
C ILE A 101 11.43 -0.12 -9.44
N MET A 102 10.45 0.54 -10.05
CA MET A 102 10.41 2.01 -10.18
C MET A 102 10.44 2.72 -8.83
N SER A 103 9.69 2.20 -7.85
CA SER A 103 9.67 2.71 -6.48
C SER A 103 11.04 2.62 -5.81
N SER A 104 11.78 1.53 -6.04
CA SER A 104 13.12 1.35 -5.47
C SER A 104 14.13 2.36 -6.01
N VAL A 105 14.03 2.74 -7.28
CA VAL A 105 14.90 3.76 -7.89
C VAL A 105 14.52 5.17 -7.42
N SER A 106 13.24 5.47 -7.21
CA SER A 106 12.78 6.80 -6.76
C SER A 106 12.94 7.05 -5.25
N LYS A 107 13.43 6.07 -4.48
CA LYS A 107 13.62 6.21 -3.02
C LYS A 107 14.57 7.34 -2.62
N GLU A 108 15.62 7.60 -3.40
CA GLU A 108 16.58 8.67 -3.07
C GLU A 108 15.92 10.06 -3.10
N ASN A 109 15.10 10.32 -4.11
CA ASN A 109 14.39 11.58 -4.26
C ASN A 109 13.39 11.78 -3.11
N PHE A 110 12.61 10.74 -2.79
CA PHE A 110 11.67 10.79 -1.67
C PHE A 110 12.35 11.02 -0.31
N ASN A 111 13.48 10.36 -0.06
CA ASN A 111 14.25 10.55 1.18
C ASN A 111 14.83 11.96 1.29
N ASN A 112 15.27 12.55 0.18
CA ASN A 112 15.77 13.92 0.17
C ASN A 112 14.66 14.94 0.45
N ASP A 113 13.48 14.77 -0.13
CA ASP A 113 12.31 15.63 0.11
C ASP A 113 11.80 15.52 1.56
N LEU A 114 11.80 14.31 2.12
CA LEU A 114 11.50 14.07 3.53
C LEU A 114 12.50 14.77 4.44
N ARG A 115 13.81 14.59 4.20
CA ARG A 115 14.87 15.24 4.98
C ARG A 115 14.79 16.76 4.90
N PHE A 116 14.52 17.31 3.72
CA PHE A 116 14.37 18.74 3.52
C PHE A 116 13.17 19.30 4.29
N SER A 117 12.02 18.63 4.23
CA SER A 117 10.84 19.05 4.98
C SER A 117 11.06 18.94 6.48
N LEU A 118 11.64 17.84 6.98
CA LEU A 118 11.96 17.67 8.41
C LEU A 118 12.93 18.75 8.90
N LYS A 119 13.99 19.05 8.13
CA LYS A 119 14.96 20.11 8.45
C LYS A 119 14.30 21.49 8.44
N THR A 120 13.38 21.75 7.53
CA THR A 120 12.61 23.02 7.47
C THR A 120 11.66 23.16 8.65
N SER A 121 10.95 22.09 9.03
CA SER A 121 10.10 22.06 10.23
C SER A 121 10.92 22.24 11.51
N MET A 122 12.16 21.72 11.55
CA MET A 122 13.10 21.91 12.66
C MET A 122 13.76 23.29 12.66
N GLY A 123 13.94 23.96 11.52
CA GLY A 123 14.45 25.34 11.44
C GLY A 123 13.47 26.38 12.00
N LYS A 124 12.15 26.11 11.91
CA LYS A 124 11.09 26.92 12.53
C LYS A 124 10.97 26.72 14.06
N TYR A 125 11.76 25.83 14.65
CA TYR A 125 11.83 25.57 16.10
C TYR A 125 12.39 26.74 16.92
N SER A 126 13.17 27.65 16.31
CA SER A 126 13.90 28.70 17.03
C SER A 126 13.08 29.93 17.44
N PHE A 127 11.77 30.01 17.14
CA PHE A 127 11.01 31.26 17.32
C PHE A 127 9.75 31.20 18.19
N ASP A 128 9.31 30.04 18.71
CA ASP A 128 8.09 30.01 19.53
C ASP A 128 8.05 28.88 20.59
N GLU A 129 7.71 29.22 21.84
CA GLU A 129 7.86 28.40 23.05
C GLU A 129 6.94 27.16 23.11
N THR A 130 5.88 27.14 22.31
CA THR A 130 4.94 26.01 22.18
C THR A 130 5.52 24.81 21.42
N HIS A 131 6.64 24.98 20.70
CA HIS A 131 7.25 23.93 19.85
C HIS A 131 8.10 22.88 20.59
N ARG A 132 8.45 23.11 21.86
CA ARG A 132 9.33 22.22 22.64
C ARG A 132 8.70 20.85 22.97
N GLN A 133 7.38 20.78 23.12
CA GLN A 133 6.74 19.55 23.63
C GLN A 133 6.68 18.42 22.59
N SER A 134 6.40 18.73 21.31
CA SER A 134 6.28 17.72 20.25
C SER A 134 7.62 17.05 19.90
N TRP A 135 8.73 17.81 19.91
CA TRP A 135 10.08 17.28 19.63
C TRP A 135 10.67 16.47 20.78
N SER A 136 10.37 16.84 22.03
CA SER A 136 10.86 16.11 23.21
C SER A 136 10.35 14.66 23.29
N THR A 137 9.22 14.36 22.64
CA THR A 137 8.63 13.02 22.63
C THR A 137 9.30 12.09 21.61
N VAL A 138 9.91 12.66 20.57
CA VAL A 138 10.59 11.92 19.49
C VAL A 138 12.03 11.64 19.87
N GLN A 139 12.70 12.57 20.56
CA GLN A 139 14.08 12.38 21.03
C GLN A 139 14.22 11.42 22.22
N ARG A 140 13.11 11.09 22.89
CA ARG A 140 13.11 10.25 24.10
C ARG A 140 12.74 8.79 23.82
N LYS A 141 12.48 8.44 22.56
CA LYS A 141 12.17 7.08 22.11
C LYS A 141 13.24 6.62 21.14
#